data_AF-A0A0Q4FRQ5-F1
#
_entry.id   AF-A0A0Q4FRQ5-F1
#
_cell.length_a   1.000
_cell.length_b   1.000
_cell.length_c   1.000
_cell.angle_alpha   90.00
_cell.angle_beta   90.00
_cell.angle_gamma   90.00
#
_symmetry.space_group_name_H-M   'P 1'
#
loop_
_entity.id
_entity.type
_entity.pdbx_description
1 polymer ?
#
loop_
_entity_poly.entity_id
_entity_poly.type
_entity_poly.pdbx_seq_one_letter_code
_entity_poly.pdbx_strand_id
1 'polypeptide(L)'
;MIERYFLAHPRTVDEGYVAHMGHSLFFARHLLTAGCAALVHAFVPALFERTGSTRIVMLHDRMVTNRRRIAANEAPAGLTWVI
;
A
#
# COMPACT_ATOMS: atom_id res chain seq x y z
N MET A 1 -16.55 12.58 19.45
CA MET A 1 -16.62 12.03 18.07
C MET A 1 -15.29 11.51 17.52
N ILE A 2 -14.13 11.97 18.02
CA ILE A 2 -12.81 11.38 17.69
C ILE A 2 -12.62 10.00 18.36
N GLU A 3 -13.11 9.80 19.58
CA GLU A 3 -13.03 8.51 20.28
C GLU A 3 -13.72 7.34 19.57
N ARG A 4 -14.82 7.59 18.84
CA ARG A 4 -15.59 6.51 18.21
C ARG A 4 -14.89 5.91 16.99
N TYR A 5 -14.01 6.68 16.34
CA TYR A 5 -13.20 6.22 15.22
C TYR A 5 -11.81 5.74 15.64
N PHE A 6 -11.24 6.30 16.72
CA PHE A 6 -9.86 6.00 17.12
C PHE A 6 -9.72 5.08 18.36
N LEU A 7 -10.73 4.98 19.23
CA LEU A 7 -10.59 4.34 20.56
C LEU A 7 -11.66 3.30 20.92
N ALA A 8 -12.66 3.04 20.06
CA ALA A 8 -13.72 2.05 20.34
C ALA A 8 -13.56 0.70 19.59
N HIS A 9 -12.51 0.53 18.78
CA HIS A 9 -12.14 -0.76 18.18
C HIS A 9 -10.94 -1.51 18.81
N PRO A 10 -10.40 -1.20 20.03
CA PRO A 10 -9.25 -1.93 20.56
C PRO A 10 -9.68 -3.18 21.35
N ARG A 11 -10.58 -4.02 20.81
CA ARG A 11 -10.91 -5.28 21.49
C ARG A 11 -11.21 -6.48 20.58
N THR A 12 -10.83 -6.44 19.31
CA THR A 12 -11.10 -7.55 18.37
C THR A 12 -9.93 -7.94 17.48
N VAL A 13 -8.73 -7.38 17.64
CA VAL A 13 -7.60 -7.77 16.76
C VAL A 13 -6.31 -7.84 17.57
N ASP A 14 -6.03 -9.04 18.03
CA ASP A 14 -4.79 -9.50 18.65
C ASP A 14 -3.67 -9.67 17.60
N GLU A 15 -3.57 -8.70 16.66
CA GLU A 15 -2.48 -8.56 15.70
C GLU A 15 -2.13 -7.06 15.62
N GLY A 16 -0.86 -6.74 15.84
CA GLY A 16 -0.44 -5.40 16.26
C GLY A 16 -0.94 -4.26 15.36
N TYR A 17 -1.72 -3.33 15.94
CA TYR A 17 -2.06 -2.03 15.36
C TYR A 17 -0.85 -1.34 14.71
N VAL A 18 0.34 -1.52 15.30
CA VAL A 18 1.63 -1.04 14.79
C VAL A 18 2.00 -1.63 13.43
N ALA A 19 1.69 -2.91 13.15
CA ALA A 19 1.96 -3.54 11.87
C ALA A 19 1.06 -2.96 10.76
N HIS A 20 -0.24 -2.79 11.05
CA HIS A 20 -1.18 -2.17 10.11
C HIS A 20 -0.84 -0.68 9.89
N MET A 21 -0.54 0.04 10.97
CA MET A 21 -0.08 1.43 10.93
C MET A 21 1.21 1.56 10.10
N GLY A 22 2.19 0.66 10.29
CA GLY A 22 3.44 0.65 9.54
C GLY A 22 3.24 0.41 8.04
N HIS A 23 2.30 -0.45 7.66
CA HIS A 23 1.95 -0.69 6.26
C HIS A 23 1.33 0.56 5.64
N SER A 24 0.32 1.16 6.29
CA SER A 24 -0.33 2.39 5.83
C SER A 24 0.64 3.58 5.75
N LEU A 25 1.51 3.76 6.76
CA LEU A 25 2.56 4.77 6.74
C LEU A 25 3.59 4.54 5.62
N PHE A 26 3.94 3.28 5.33
CA PHE A 26 4.85 2.96 4.22
C PHE A 26 4.26 3.44 2.88
N PHE A 27 2.99 3.18 2.61
CA PHE A 27 2.33 3.66 1.39
C PHE A 27 2.24 5.18 1.37
N ALA A 28 1.83 5.80 2.48
CA ALA A 28 1.66 7.24 2.59
C ALA A 28 2.96 8.02 2.30
N ARG A 29 4.11 7.61 2.86
CA ARG A 29 5.39 8.30 2.62
C ARG A 29 5.80 8.26 1.14
N HIS A 30 5.58 7.13 0.46
CA HIS A 30 6.02 6.98 -0.93
C HIS A 30 5.14 7.79 -1.87
N LEU A 31 3.83 7.84 -1.62
CA LEU A 31 2.89 8.74 -2.32
C LEU A 31 3.25 10.20 -2.11
N LEU A 32 3.49 10.61 -0.86
CA LEU A 32 3.86 11.99 -0.54
C LEU A 32 5.17 12.38 -1.23
N THR A 33 6.19 11.50 -1.21
CA THR A 33 7.46 11.79 -1.88
C THR A 33 7.33 11.81 -3.40
N ALA A 34 6.47 10.98 -3.99
CA ALA A 34 6.16 11.03 -5.42
C ALA A 34 5.43 12.33 -5.80
N GLY A 35 4.47 12.75 -4.99
CA GLY A 35 3.73 14.00 -5.15
C GLY A 35 4.63 15.23 -5.02
N CYS A 36 5.48 15.29 -3.98
CA CYS A 36 6.46 16.36 -3.82
C CYS A 36 7.46 16.40 -4.98
N ALA A 37 7.94 15.24 -5.45
CA ALA A 37 8.83 15.17 -6.61
C ALA A 37 8.14 15.71 -7.89
N ALA A 38 6.87 15.36 -8.13
CA ALA A 38 6.10 15.87 -9.24
C ALA A 38 5.81 17.38 -9.13
N LEU A 39 5.55 17.88 -7.91
CA LEU A 39 5.38 19.31 -7.65
C LEU A 39 6.66 20.08 -7.97
N VAL A 40 7.81 19.63 -7.44
CA VAL A 40 9.10 20.27 -7.74
C VAL A 40 9.40 20.20 -9.24
N HIS A 41 9.13 19.06 -9.89
CA HIS A 41 9.30 18.91 -11.33
C HIS A 41 8.42 19.88 -12.15
N ALA A 42 7.20 20.17 -11.69
CA ALA A 42 6.31 21.13 -12.35
C ALA A 42 6.89 22.57 -12.35
N PHE A 43 7.67 22.93 -11.31
CA PHE A 43 8.37 24.22 -11.25
C PHE A 43 9.78 24.17 -11.87
N VAL A 44 10.45 23.03 -11.81
CA VAL A 44 11.81 22.81 -12.31
C VAL A 44 11.85 21.49 -13.10
N PRO A 45 11.56 21.52 -14.41
CA PRO A 45 11.43 20.31 -15.23
C PRO A 45 12.71 19.46 -15.32
N ALA A 46 13.87 20.03 -15.03
CA ALA A 46 15.14 19.29 -15.02
C ALA A 46 15.34 18.42 -13.76
N LEU A 47 14.51 18.58 -12.73
CA LEU A 47 14.66 17.87 -11.46
C LEU A 47 13.60 16.78 -11.31
N PHE A 48 14.00 15.61 -10.80
CA PHE A 48 13.11 14.48 -10.47
C PHE A 48 12.30 13.86 -11.64
N GLU A 49 12.79 13.96 -12.87
CA GLU A 49 12.14 13.45 -14.10
C GLU A 49 11.58 12.02 -13.95
N ARG A 50 12.32 11.12 -13.29
CA ARG A 50 11.89 9.72 -13.10
C ARG A 50 11.37 9.40 -11.71
N THR A 51 11.58 10.28 -10.75
CA THR A 51 11.43 9.94 -9.33
C THR A 51 9.96 9.81 -8.91
N GLY A 52 9.07 10.61 -9.49
CA GLY A 52 7.62 10.47 -9.30
C GLY A 52 7.10 9.15 -9.87
N SER A 53 7.35 8.93 -11.16
CA SER A 53 6.87 7.75 -11.89
C SER A 53 7.41 6.44 -11.31
N THR A 54 8.70 6.34 -10.99
CA THR A 54 9.30 5.14 -10.39
C THR A 54 8.66 4.78 -9.04
N ARG A 55 8.34 5.77 -8.19
CA ARG A 55 7.69 5.53 -6.90
C ARG A 55 6.26 5.04 -7.05
N ILE A 56 5.49 5.61 -7.98
CA ILE A 56 4.12 5.16 -8.26
C ILE A 56 4.12 3.74 -8.85
N VAL A 57 5.01 3.45 -9.81
CA VAL A 57 5.14 2.11 -10.39
C VAL A 57 5.50 1.08 -9.33
N MET A 58 6.45 1.39 -8.44
CA MET A 58 6.81 0.50 -7.33
C MET A 58 5.61 0.22 -6.39
N LEU A 59 4.85 1.26 -6.04
CA LEU A 59 3.67 1.10 -5.20
C LEU A 59 2.57 0.29 -5.89
N HIS A 60 2.33 0.54 -7.17
CA HIS A 60 1.37 -0.20 -7.98
C HIS A 60 1.76 -1.68 -8.10
N ASP A 61 3.03 -1.97 -8.37
CA ASP A 61 3.55 -3.33 -8.45
C ASP A 61 3.37 -4.08 -7.11
N ARG A 62 3.64 -3.40 -5.97
CA ARG A 62 3.38 -3.97 -4.64
C ARG A 62 1.90 -4.24 -4.39
N MET A 63 0.99 -3.36 -4.82
CA MET A 63 -0.45 -3.59 -4.70
C MET A 63 -0.91 -4.77 -5.56
N VAL A 64 -0.46 -4.85 -6.81
CA VAL A 64 -0.83 -5.92 -7.74
C VAL A 64 -0.24 -7.27 -7.30
N THR A 65 1.02 -7.29 -6.88
CA THR A 65 1.67 -8.51 -6.35
C THR A 65 0.95 -9.03 -5.12
N ASN A 66 0.55 -8.14 -4.19
CA ASN A 66 -0.24 -8.54 -3.02
C ASN A 66 -1.61 -9.12 -3.41
N ARG A 67 -2.30 -8.51 -4.39
CA ARG A 67 -3.57 -9.04 -4.92
C ARG A 67 -3.41 -10.41 -5.57
N ARG A 68 -2.37 -10.62 -6.38
CA ARG A 68 -2.07 -11.91 -7.01
C ARG A 68 -1.80 -13.00 -5.97
N ARG A 69 -1.08 -12.66 -4.88
CA ARG A 69 -0.83 -13.59 -3.78
C ARG A 69 -2.11 -13.99 -3.06
N ILE A 70 -3.01 -13.05 -2.78
CA ILE A 70 -4.32 -13.34 -2.17
C ILE A 70 -5.14 -14.25 -3.08
N ALA A 71 -5.24 -13.94 -4.36
CA ALA A 71 -5.95 -14.77 -5.34
C ALA A 71 -5.36 -16.19 -5.45
N ALA A 72 -4.03 -16.35 -5.39
CA ALA A 72 -3.38 -17.66 -5.39
C ALA A 72 -3.62 -18.45 -4.09
N ASN A 73 -3.80 -17.77 -2.95
CA ASN A 73 -4.14 -18.40 -1.68
C ASN A 73 -5.64 -18.74 -1.57
N GLU A 74 -6.51 -17.98 -2.24
CA GLU A 74 -7.96 -18.24 -2.33
C GLU A 74 -8.32 -19.26 -3.43
N ALA A 75 -7.38 -19.54 -4.34
CA ALA A 75 -7.53 -20.64 -5.28
C ALA A 75 -7.73 -21.94 -4.48
N PRO A 76 -8.86 -22.65 -4.68
CA PRO A 76 -9.23 -23.75 -3.80
C PRO A 76 -8.13 -24.81 -3.81
N ALA A 77 -7.49 -25.00 -2.65
CA ALA A 77 -6.49 -26.04 -2.40
C ALA A 77 -7.03 -27.49 -2.51
N GLY A 78 -8.20 -27.68 -3.15
CA GLY A 78 -8.93 -28.94 -3.23
C GLY A 78 -9.49 -29.28 -4.61
N LEU A 79 -9.09 -28.60 -5.69
CA LEU A 79 -9.61 -28.86 -7.04
C LEU A 79 -8.52 -29.14 -8.09
N THR A 80 -7.43 -29.79 -7.68
CA THR A 80 -6.38 -30.25 -8.60
C THR A 80 -6.47 -31.73 -9.00
N TRP A 81 -7.43 -32.53 -8.50
CA TRP A 81 -7.47 -33.97 -8.81
C TRP A 81 -8.87 -34.59 -8.97
N VAL A 82 -9.81 -33.92 -9.65
CA VAL A 82 -10.94 -34.64 -10.24
C VAL A 82 -11.02 -34.29 -11.72
N ILE A 83 -10.30 -35.12 -12.48
CA ILE A 83 -10.44 -35.47 -13.92
C ILE A 83 -10.86 -34.34 -14.85
#